data_AF-Q5VQG7-F1
#
_entry.id   AF-Q5VQG7-F1
#
_cell.length_a   1.000
_cell.length_b   1.000
_cell.length_c   1.000
_cell.angle_alpha   90.00
_cell.angle_beta   90.00
_cell.angle_gamma   90.00
#
_symmetry.space_group_name_H-M   'P 1'
#
loop_
_entity.id
_entity.type
_entity.pdbx_description
1 polymer ?
#
loop_
_entity_poly.entity_id
_entity_poly.type
_entity_poly.pdbx_seq_one_letter_code
_entity_poly.pdbx_strand_id
1 'polypeptide(L)' 'MQQWWENMANMCGVPKKGLRSLILLVVWEIWKERNRRIYDHKEMATSFLLTKIKEEVGLWVLAGAKCLREFAPHLV' A
#
# COMPACT_ATOMS: atom_id res chain seq x y z
N MET A 1 12.66 -12.97 -4.14
CA MET A 1 11.25 -12.51 -4.24
C MET A 1 10.30 -13.35 -3.39
N GLN A 2 10.27 -14.68 -3.55
CA GLN A 2 9.41 -15.55 -2.72
C GLN A 2 9.68 -15.41 -1.22
N GLN A 3 10.93 -15.54 -0.77
CA GLN A 3 11.26 -15.38 0.65
C GLN A 3 10.87 -14.01 1.22
N TRP A 4 11.09 -12.94 0.46
CA TRP A 4 10.69 -11.58 0.87
C TRP A 4 9.19 -11.47 1.05
N TRP A 5 8.42 -11.97 0.07
CA TRP A 5 6.96 -11.97 0.13
C TRP A 5 6.47 -12.79 1.32
N GLU A 6 7.00 -14.00 1.52
CA GLU A 6 6.59 -14.84 2.64
C GLU A 6 6.90 -14.22 4.00
N ASN A 7 8.07 -13.61 4.15
CA ASN A 7 8.46 -12.93 5.38
C ASN A 7 7.53 -11.77 5.70
N MET A 8 7.18 -10.94 4.70
CA MET A 8 6.32 -9.78 4.91
C MET A 8 4.84 -10.16 5.05
N ALA A 9 4.34 -11.10 4.24
CA ALA A 9 2.93 -11.47 4.20
C ALA A 9 2.50 -12.39 5.36
N ASN A 10 3.44 -12.94 6.13
CA ASN A 10 3.19 -13.86 7.23
C ASN A 10 3.77 -13.38 8.57
N MET A 11 3.88 -12.06 8.76
CA MET A 11 4.35 -11.48 10.02
C MET A 11 3.47 -11.95 11.20
N CYS A 12 4.11 -12.48 12.24
CA CYS A 12 3.41 -12.96 13.43
C CYS A 12 2.73 -11.80 14.16
N GLY A 13 1.51 -12.02 14.69
CA GLY A 13 0.75 -11.00 15.39
C GLY A 13 0.07 -9.93 14.52
N VAL A 14 0.22 -10.01 13.18
CA VAL A 14 -0.41 -9.06 12.25
C VAL A 14 -1.51 -9.75 11.42
N PRO A 15 -2.66 -9.10 11.19
CA PRO A 15 -3.73 -9.64 10.35
C PRO A 15 -3.28 -9.89 8.90
N LYS A 16 -3.02 -11.17 8.58
CA LYS A 16 -2.40 -11.58 7.31
C LYS A 16 -3.15 -11.09 6.07
N LYS A 17 -4.49 -11.13 6.09
CA LYS A 17 -5.32 -10.71 4.95
C LYS A 17 -5.16 -9.22 4.67
N GLY A 18 -5.29 -8.39 5.71
CA GLY A 18 -5.11 -6.95 5.60
C GLY A 18 -3.69 -6.57 5.21
N LEU A 19 -2.69 -7.20 5.83
CA LEU A 19 -1.28 -6.97 5.52
C LEU A 19 -0.93 -7.27 4.07
N ARG A 20 -1.41 -8.41 3.53
CA ARG A 20 -1.21 -8.77 2.12
C ARG A 20 -1.85 -7.74 1.18
N SER A 21 -3.09 -7.32 1.47
CA SER A 21 -3.77 -6.28 0.69
C SER A 21 -3.03 -4.93 0.75
N LEU A 22 -2.51 -4.55 1.92
CA LEU A 22 -1.72 -3.33 2.10
C LEU A 22 -0.41 -3.38 1.32
N ILE A 23 0.33 -4.50 1.39
CA ILE A 23 1.57 -4.68 0.63
C ILE A 23 1.29 -4.55 -0.88
N LEU A 24 0.21 -5.19 -1.37
CA LEU A 24 -0.18 -5.08 -2.77
C LEU A 24 -0.49 -3.64 -3.18
N LEU A 25 -1.21 -2.88 -2.35
CA LEU A 25 -1.51 -1.48 -2.59
C LEU A 25 -0.23 -0.63 -2.66
N VAL A 26 0.70 -0.82 -1.71
CA VAL A 26 1.98 -0.10 -1.69
C VAL A 26 2.79 -0.41 -2.95
N VAL A 27 2.92 -1.70 -3.31
CA VAL A 27 3.63 -2.13 -4.52
C VAL A 27 2.98 -1.52 -5.76
N TRP A 28 1.64 -1.47 -5.80
CA TRP A 28 0.88 -0.86 -6.88
C TRP A 28 1.13 0.65 -7.02
N GLU A 29 1.10 1.42 -5.94
CA GLU A 29 1.39 2.86 -5.99
C GLU A 29 2.84 3.14 -6.41
N ILE A 30 3.81 2.37 -5.92
CA ILE A 30 5.21 2.49 -6.35
C ILE A 30 5.34 2.19 -7.84
N TRP A 31 4.66 1.16 -8.34
CA TRP A 31 4.68 0.83 -9.76
C TRP A 31 4.06 1.95 -10.61
N LYS A 32 2.92 2.52 -10.19
CA LYS A 32 2.31 3.67 -10.86
C LYS A 32 3.24 4.89 -10.88
N GLU A 33 3.93 5.18 -9.78
CA GLU A 33 4.88 6.30 -9.74
C GLU A 33 6.08 6.06 -10.66
N ARG A 34 6.63 4.84 -10.70
CA ARG A 34 7.71 4.50 -11.64
C ARG A 34 7.27 4.68 -13.09
N ASN A 35 6.07 4.26 -13.44
CA ASN A 35 5.53 4.48 -14.79
C ASN A 35 5.37 5.97 -15.09
N ARG A 36 4.78 6.73 -14.18
CA ARG A 36 4.62 8.18 -14.35
C ARG A 36 5.96 8.89 -14.57
N ARG A 37 7.00 8.49 -13.84
CA ARG A 37 8.35 9.01 -14.02
C ARG A 37 8.93 8.69 -15.39
N ILE A 38 8.70 7.49 -15.91
CA ILE A 38 9.25 7.03 -17.20
C ILE A 38 8.48 7.65 -18.38
N TYR A 39 7.16 7.62 -18.33
CA TYR A 39 6.30 7.99 -19.46
C TYR A 39 5.91 9.48 -19.46
N ASP A 40 5.70 10.09 -18.29
CA ASP A 40 5.33 11.51 -18.20
C ASP A 40 6.51 12.41 -17.83
N HIS A 41 7.69 11.83 -17.58
CA HIS A 41 8.89 12.53 -17.09
C HIS A 41 8.67 13.38 -15.83
N LYS A 42 7.68 13.00 -15.02
CA LYS A 42 7.33 13.68 -13.77
C LYS A 42 7.71 12.83 -12.58
N GLU A 43 8.42 13.43 -11.64
CA GLU A 43 8.78 12.83 -10.35
C GLU A 43 7.83 13.31 -9.24
N MET A 44 7.51 12.44 -8.30
CA MET A 44 6.71 12.72 -7.11
C MET A 44 7.65 12.66 -5.91
N ALA A 45 7.51 13.62 -5.01
CA ALA A 45 8.16 13.52 -3.71
C ALA A 45 7.65 12.28 -2.96
N THR A 46 8.55 11.56 -2.29
CA THR A 46 8.23 10.36 -1.51
C THR A 46 7.15 10.63 -0.45
N SER A 47 7.15 11.83 0.15
CA SER A 47 6.12 12.26 1.10
C SER A 47 4.73 12.29 0.47
N PHE A 48 4.61 12.78 -0.77
CA PHE A 48 3.34 12.83 -1.47
C PHE A 48 2.87 11.44 -1.90
N LEU A 49 3.79 10.56 -2.33
CA LEU A 49 3.46 9.16 -2.60
C LEU A 49 2.92 8.45 -1.35
N LEU A 50 3.53 8.71 -0.19
CA LEU A 50 3.08 8.16 1.09
C LEU A 50 1.67 8.67 1.45
N THR A 51 1.41 9.97 1.30
CA THR A 51 0.07 10.55 1.50
C THR A 51 -0.95 9.87 0.60
N LYS A 52 -0.64 9.70 -0.68
CA LYS A 52 -1.52 9.04 -1.63
C LYS A 52 -1.83 7.59 -1.26
N ILE A 53 -0.83 6.83 -0.79
CA ILE A 53 -1.04 5.46 -0.29
C ILE A 53 -2.03 5.48 0.90
N LYS A 54 -1.86 6.41 1.84
CA LYS A 54 -2.75 6.54 3.01
C LYS A 54 -4.20 6.88 2.59
N GLU A 55 -4.35 7.81 1.65
CA GLU A 55 -5.65 8.17 1.07
C GLU A 55 -6.32 6.96 0.39
N GLU A 56 -5.59 6.20 -0.44
CA GLU A 56 -6.10 4.99 -1.08
C GLU A 56 -6.52 3.92 -0.07
N VAL A 57 -5.75 3.70 0.99
CA VAL A 57 -6.16 2.81 2.09
C VAL A 57 -7.50 3.26 2.66
N GLY A 58 -7.66 4.55 2.93
CA GLY A 58 -8.91 5.14 3.41
C GLY A 58 -10.08 4.89 2.44
N LEU A 59 -9.88 5.16 1.16
CA LEU A 59 -10.87 4.93 0.10
C LEU A 59 -11.28 3.46 0.02
N TRP A 60 -10.33 2.52 0.11
CA TRP A 60 -10.63 1.09 0.06
C TRP A 60 -11.42 0.65 1.29
N VAL A 61 -11.10 1.17 2.47
CA VAL A 61 -11.87 0.91 3.70
C VAL A 61 -13.30 1.44 3.56
N LEU A 62 -13.48 2.65 3.04
CA LEU A 62 -14.79 3.24 2.74
C LEU A 62 -15.57 2.41 1.71
N ALA A 63 -14.89 1.88 0.70
CA ALA A 63 -15.44 0.97 -0.30
C ALA A 63 -15.72 -0.46 0.22
N GLY A 64 -15.47 -0.73 1.51
CA GLY A 64 -15.83 -1.99 2.16
C GLY A 64 -14.70 -3.01 2.31
N ALA A 65 -13.43 -2.64 2.06
CA ALA A 65 -12.27 -3.49 2.35
C ALA A 65 -12.01 -3.60 3.86
N LYS A 66 -12.89 -4.31 4.58
CA LYS A 66 -12.89 -4.43 6.05
C LYS A 66 -11.55 -4.92 6.62
N CYS A 67 -10.80 -5.73 5.86
CA CYS A 67 -9.49 -6.22 6.28
C CYS A 67 -8.40 -5.15 6.38
N LEU A 68 -8.58 -3.97 5.77
CA LEU A 68 -7.66 -2.84 5.88
C LEU A 68 -7.98 -1.91 7.05
N ARG A 69 -9.15 -2.07 7.67
CA ARG A 69 -9.61 -1.21 8.76
C ARG A 69 -8.68 -1.21 9.96
N GLU A 70 -8.01 -2.34 10.23
CA GLU A 70 -7.04 -2.47 11.33
C GLU A 70 -5.77 -1.62 11.11
N PHE A 71 -5.49 -1.25 9.87
CA PHE A 71 -4.33 -0.42 9.50
C PHE A 71 -4.69 1.06 9.31
N ALA A 72 -5.95 1.36 9.00
CA ALA A 72 -6.45 2.73 8.81
C ALA A 72 -6.13 3.70 9.99
N PRO A 73 -6.34 3.36 11.27
CA PRO A 73 -6.12 4.30 12.38
C PRO A 73 -4.63 4.67 12.60
N HIS A 74 -3.70 3.94 11.98
CA HIS A 74 -2.26 4.25 12.03
C HIS A 74 -1.76 4.93 10.75
N LEU A 75 -2.61 5.04 9.73
CA LEU A 75 -2.25 5.53 8.41
C LEU A 75 -2.94 6.85 8.06
N VAL A 76 -4.11 7.15 8.63
CA VAL A 76 -4.77 8.47 8.52
C VAL A 76 -4.15 9.47 9.47
#